data_AF-A0A0F6QVB8-F1
#
_entry.id   AF-A0A0F6QVB8-F1
#
_cell.length_a   1.000
_cell.length_b   1.000
_cell.length_c   1.000
_cell.angle_alpha   90.00
_cell.angle_beta   90.00
_cell.angle_gamma   90.00
#
_symmetry.space_group_name_H-M   'P 1'
#
loop_
_entity.id
_entity.type
_entity.pdbx_description
1 polymer ?
#
loop_
_entity_poly.entity_id
_entity_poly.type
_entity_poly.pdbx_seq_one_letter_code
_entity_poly.pdbx_strand_id
1 'polypeptide(L)'
;MCFIALLVMAATNDFGPALLLFLTVFGMLYIATGRTSWLLLGIAALVIGGLAVAKVSTKIQTRIANMRDPLADYYNTGNQLSESLFGLSTGGITGSGLGHGHPELIPLAFSDFILGAVGEELGLIGLSAVLMVFTLLVIRMLTTAMSNRDSFGKLLVSGFALILLLQVFVVAGGISGLIPMTGLTTPFMSAGGSSLMANYIIVGLVLRVSHHAATLEDPTTV
;
A
#
# COMPACT_ATOMS: atom_id res chain seq x y z
N MET A 1 -12.88 14.23 12.66
CA MET A 1 -11.88 13.15 12.78
C MET A 1 -10.78 13.25 11.73
N CYS A 2 -11.07 13.22 10.42
CA CYS A 2 -10.04 13.29 9.36
C CYS A 2 -9.15 14.53 9.41
N PHE A 3 -9.72 15.70 9.75
CA PHE A 3 -8.95 16.95 9.89
C PHE A 3 -7.97 16.92 11.08
N ILE A 4 -8.34 16.24 12.17
CA ILE A 4 -7.49 16.06 13.36
C ILE A 4 -6.38 15.04 13.06
N ALA A 5 -6.69 13.93 12.37
CA ALA A 5 -5.69 12.96 11.95
C ALA A 5 -4.67 13.59 10.97
N LEU A 6 -5.14 14.39 10.02
CA LEU A 6 -4.26 15.14 9.10
C LEU A 6 -3.40 16.18 9.83
N LEU A 7 -3.94 16.87 10.85
CA LEU A 7 -3.18 17.82 11.68
C LEU A 7 -2.13 17.13 12.55
N VAL A 8 -2.48 16.01 13.19
CA VAL A 8 -1.53 15.23 14.01
C VAL A 8 -0.43 14.62 13.14
N MET A 9 -0.76 14.17 11.92
CA MET A 9 0.23 13.60 11.00
C MET A 9 1.09 14.64 10.30
N ALA A 10 0.55 15.84 10.05
CA ALA A 10 1.35 16.99 9.63
C ALA A 10 2.36 17.39 10.73
N ALA A 11 2.00 17.21 12.01
CA ALA A 11 2.92 17.41 13.12
C ALA A 11 3.99 16.32 13.24
N THR A 12 3.71 15.06 12.86
CA THR A 12 4.69 13.95 12.91
C THR A 12 5.54 13.81 11.64
N ASN A 13 5.28 14.57 10.56
CA ASN A 13 6.06 14.49 9.30
C ASN A 13 6.07 13.08 8.65
N ASP A 14 5.03 12.28 8.91
CA ASP A 14 4.86 10.91 8.40
C ASP A 14 3.73 10.82 7.37
N PHE A 15 4.12 10.96 6.09
CA PHE A 15 3.18 11.13 4.99
C PHE A 15 2.54 9.83 4.48
N GLY A 16 3.19 8.68 4.64
CA GLY A 16 2.69 7.42 4.11
C GLY A 16 1.37 6.99 4.74
N PRO A 17 1.28 6.84 6.07
CA PRO A 17 0.03 6.47 6.72
C PRO A 17 -1.06 7.55 6.58
N ALA A 18 -0.69 8.83 6.48
CA ALA A 18 -1.64 9.92 6.21
C ALA A 18 -2.29 9.79 4.82
N LEU A 19 -1.49 9.52 3.80
CA LEU A 19 -1.95 9.26 2.44
C LEU A 19 -2.87 8.03 2.40
N LEU A 20 -2.49 6.94 3.08
CA LEU A 20 -3.34 5.74 3.16
C LEU A 20 -4.69 6.02 3.81
N LEU A 21 -4.70 6.68 4.97
CA LEU A 21 -5.94 7.01 5.66
C LEU A 21 -6.82 7.93 4.81
N PHE A 22 -6.24 8.93 4.17
CA PHE A 22 -6.94 9.84 3.28
C PHE A 22 -7.61 9.08 2.12
N LEU A 23 -6.83 8.27 1.39
CA LEU A 23 -7.33 7.48 0.26
C LEU A 23 -8.40 6.47 0.70
N THR A 24 -8.22 5.83 1.86
CA THR A 24 -9.18 4.87 2.41
C THR A 24 -10.49 5.56 2.77
N VAL A 25 -10.46 6.72 3.42
CA VAL A 25 -11.67 7.48 3.78
C VAL A 25 -12.46 7.89 2.53
N PHE A 26 -11.79 8.46 1.53
CA PHE A 26 -12.46 8.85 0.28
C PHE A 26 -12.97 7.63 -0.51
N GLY A 27 -12.23 6.53 -0.51
CA GLY A 27 -12.67 5.26 -1.07
C GLY A 27 -13.93 4.73 -0.37
N MET A 28 -13.96 4.72 0.97
CA MET A 28 -15.14 4.31 1.72
C MET A 28 -16.33 5.26 1.52
N LEU A 29 -16.11 6.57 1.41
CA LEU A 29 -17.18 7.53 1.09
C LEU A 29 -17.78 7.27 -0.30
N TYR A 30 -16.94 6.94 -1.27
CA TYR A 30 -17.40 6.54 -2.60
C TYR A 30 -18.22 5.26 -2.55
N ILE A 31 -17.75 4.23 -1.83
CA ILE A 31 -18.47 2.95 -1.67
C ILE A 31 -19.81 3.16 -0.95
N ALA A 32 -19.83 4.00 0.09
CA ALA A 32 -21.05 4.29 0.86
C ALA A 32 -22.09 5.10 0.08
N THR A 33 -21.64 6.08 -0.70
CA THR A 33 -22.53 7.09 -1.31
C THR A 33 -22.83 6.82 -2.79
N GLY A 34 -21.98 6.03 -3.48
CA GLY A 34 -22.06 5.78 -4.92
C GLY A 34 -21.77 7.01 -5.80
N ARG A 35 -21.41 8.16 -5.22
CA ARG A 35 -21.20 9.42 -5.93
C ARG A 35 -19.73 9.60 -6.33
N THR A 36 -19.47 9.61 -7.64
CA THR A 36 -18.13 9.84 -8.22
C THR A 36 -17.55 11.22 -7.86
N SER A 37 -18.39 12.20 -7.52
CA SER A 37 -17.96 13.52 -7.06
C SER A 37 -17.04 13.46 -5.84
N TRP A 38 -17.23 12.49 -4.94
CA TRP A 38 -16.33 12.31 -3.79
C TRP A 38 -14.93 11.88 -4.21
N LEU A 39 -14.83 11.01 -5.22
CA LEU A 39 -13.54 10.59 -5.76
C LEU A 39 -12.80 11.77 -6.40
N LEU A 40 -13.51 12.59 -7.19
CA LEU A 40 -12.96 13.78 -7.82
C LEU A 40 -12.50 14.81 -6.79
N LEU A 41 -13.29 15.05 -5.74
CA LEU A 41 -12.91 15.93 -4.63
C LEU A 41 -11.70 15.39 -3.87
N GLY A 42 -11.62 14.08 -3.66
CA GLY A 42 -10.47 13.43 -3.03
C GLY A 42 -9.19 13.62 -3.84
N ILE A 43 -9.24 13.39 -5.15
CA ILE A 43 -8.11 13.61 -6.05
C ILE A 43 -7.70 15.09 -6.07
N ALA A 44 -8.67 16.01 -6.19
CA ALA A 44 -8.38 17.44 -6.16
C ALA A 44 -7.72 17.86 -4.84
N ALA A 45 -8.24 17.40 -3.70
CA ALA A 45 -7.67 17.68 -2.39
C ALA A 45 -6.28 17.06 -2.20
N LEU A 46 -6.03 15.87 -2.77
CA LEU A 46 -4.72 15.22 -2.76
C LEU A 46 -3.68 15.99 -3.58
N VAL A 47 -4.06 16.48 -4.76
CA VAL A 47 -3.18 17.31 -5.60
C VAL A 47 -2.88 18.65 -4.92
N ILE A 48 -3.92 19.35 -4.43
CA ILE A 48 -3.75 20.64 -3.75
C ILE A 48 -2.92 20.48 -2.48
N GLY A 49 -3.25 19.48 -1.66
CA GLY A 49 -2.52 19.16 -0.42
C GLY A 49 -1.07 18.77 -0.72
N GLY A 50 -0.84 17.91 -1.72
CA GLY A 50 0.50 17.51 -2.17
C GLY A 50 1.34 18.71 -2.60
N LEU A 51 0.79 19.61 -3.42
CA LEU A 51 1.47 20.83 -3.87
C LEU A 51 1.74 21.81 -2.71
N ALA A 52 0.79 21.97 -1.79
CA ALA A 52 0.95 22.84 -0.63
C ALA A 52 2.07 22.34 0.29
N VAL A 53 2.07 21.04 0.60
CA VAL A 53 3.08 20.44 1.48
C VAL A 53 4.45 20.37 0.80
N ALA A 54 4.50 20.13 -0.52
CA ALA A 54 5.75 20.18 -1.28
C ALA A 54 6.44 21.55 -1.22
N LYS A 55 5.71 22.65 -0.96
CA LYS A 55 6.30 23.98 -0.76
C LYS A 55 6.83 24.22 0.64
N VAL A 56 6.34 23.48 1.64
CA VAL A 56 6.62 23.73 3.07
C VAL A 56 7.62 22.73 3.65
N SER A 57 7.57 21.46 3.24
CA SER A 57 8.39 20.39 3.82
C SER A 57 9.59 20.06 2.92
N THR A 58 10.80 20.35 3.42
CA THR A 58 12.06 19.97 2.76
C THR A 58 12.17 18.46 2.57
N LYS A 59 11.64 17.64 3.51
CA LYS A 59 11.61 16.18 3.42
C LYS A 59 10.85 15.67 2.19
N ILE A 60 9.73 16.32 1.83
CA ILE A 60 8.96 15.96 0.62
C ILE A 60 9.66 16.43 -0.64
N GLN A 61 10.25 17.63 -0.61
CA GLN A 61 11.04 18.13 -1.74
C GLN A 61 12.18 17.16 -2.08
N THR A 62 12.89 16.66 -1.07
CA THR A 62 13.92 15.62 -1.26
C THR A 62 13.34 14.34 -1.84
N ARG A 63 12.19 13.84 -1.34
CA ARG A 63 11.54 12.63 -1.89
C ARG A 63 11.09 12.80 -3.35
N ILE A 64 10.58 13.98 -3.71
CA ILE A 64 10.19 14.31 -5.09
C ILE A 64 11.43 14.46 -5.97
N ALA A 65 12.48 15.10 -5.47
CA ALA A 65 13.76 15.25 -6.18
C ALA A 65 14.38 13.87 -6.45
N ASN A 66 14.43 12.99 -5.45
CA ASN A 66 14.96 11.64 -5.57
C ASN A 66 14.09 10.76 -6.47
N MET A 67 12.76 10.97 -6.50
CA MET A 67 11.89 10.29 -7.47
C MET A 67 12.20 10.72 -8.90
N ARG A 68 12.50 12.01 -9.13
CA ARG A 68 12.78 12.56 -10.46
C ARG A 68 14.19 12.19 -10.94
N ASP A 69 15.18 12.28 -10.06
CA ASP A 69 16.56 11.94 -10.33
C ASP A 69 17.16 11.25 -9.08
N PRO A 70 17.02 9.92 -8.98
CA PRO A 70 17.49 9.17 -7.82
C PRO A 70 19.03 9.16 -7.71
N LEU A 71 19.73 9.38 -8.82
CA LEU A 71 21.19 9.31 -8.89
C LEU A 71 21.86 10.63 -8.51
N ALA A 72 21.15 11.76 -8.61
CA ALA A 72 21.68 13.09 -8.28
C ALA A 72 22.23 13.19 -6.84
N ASP A 73 21.64 12.44 -5.90
CA ASP A 73 22.09 12.39 -4.50
C ASP A 73 22.11 10.95 -3.97
N TYR A 74 22.78 10.08 -4.72
CA TYR A 74 22.86 8.65 -4.41
C TYR A 74 23.35 8.39 -2.97
N TYR A 75 24.44 9.02 -2.53
CA TYR A 75 25.07 8.68 -1.24
C TYR A 75 24.33 9.16 0.02
N ASN A 76 23.41 10.14 -0.08
CA ASN A 76 22.71 10.64 1.10
C ASN A 76 21.25 10.19 1.15
N THR A 77 20.46 10.51 0.13
CA THR A 77 18.99 10.38 0.21
C THR A 77 18.38 9.56 -0.92
N GLY A 78 19.10 9.39 -2.03
CA GLY A 78 18.65 8.68 -3.23
C GLY A 78 19.02 7.19 -3.29
N ASN A 79 19.90 6.70 -2.40
CA ASN A 79 20.37 5.31 -2.41
C ASN A 79 19.22 4.29 -2.35
N GLN A 80 18.22 4.51 -1.50
CA GLN A 80 17.08 3.60 -1.32
C GLN A 80 16.35 3.32 -2.64
N LEU A 81 15.99 4.37 -3.37
CA LEU A 81 15.31 4.22 -4.65
C LEU A 81 16.26 3.73 -5.75
N SER A 82 17.49 4.24 -5.77
CA SER A 82 18.50 3.86 -6.77
C SER A 82 18.81 2.37 -6.72
N GLU A 83 19.11 1.83 -5.54
CA GLU A 83 19.42 0.41 -5.35
C GLU A 83 18.21 -0.47 -5.67
N SER A 84 17.01 -0.06 -5.29
CA SER A 84 15.80 -0.76 -5.69
C SER A 84 15.62 -0.81 -7.21
N LEU A 85 15.90 0.29 -7.91
CA LEU A 85 15.83 0.35 -9.38
C LEU A 85 16.94 -0.49 -10.04
N PHE A 86 18.15 -0.50 -9.47
CA PHE A 86 19.24 -1.35 -9.94
C PHE A 86 18.95 -2.84 -9.73
N GLY A 87 18.40 -3.22 -8.57
CA GLY A 87 17.94 -4.59 -8.30
C GLY A 87 16.85 -5.02 -9.29
N LEU A 88 15.82 -4.19 -9.48
CA LEU A 88 14.76 -4.44 -10.47
C LEU A 88 15.30 -4.54 -11.90
N SER A 89 16.29 -3.73 -12.26
CA SER A 89 16.94 -3.79 -13.58
C SER A 89 17.78 -5.06 -13.76
N THR A 90 18.48 -5.50 -12.71
CA THR A 90 19.38 -6.66 -12.75
C THR A 90 18.60 -7.97 -12.74
N GLY A 91 17.45 -8.01 -12.07
CA GLY A 91 16.58 -9.19 -12.04
C GLY A 91 15.92 -9.54 -13.38
N GLY A 92 15.74 -8.57 -14.28
CA GLY A 92 15.15 -8.82 -15.61
C GLY A 92 13.80 -9.55 -15.52
N ILE A 93 13.57 -10.52 -16.42
CA ILE A 93 12.28 -11.25 -16.48
C ILE A 93 12.21 -12.39 -15.46
N THR A 94 13.29 -13.17 -15.34
CA THR A 94 13.31 -14.44 -14.58
C THR A 94 14.00 -14.34 -13.23
N GLY A 95 14.64 -13.20 -12.93
CA GLY A 95 15.44 -13.00 -11.72
C GLY A 95 16.91 -13.36 -11.92
N SER A 96 17.75 -12.87 -11.01
CA SER A 96 19.14 -13.29 -10.87
C SER A 96 19.27 -14.70 -10.25
N GLY A 97 18.22 -15.21 -9.63
CA GLY A 97 18.17 -16.48 -8.90
C GLY A 97 18.14 -16.26 -7.39
N LEU A 98 17.38 -17.10 -6.68
CA LEU A 98 17.26 -17.03 -5.21
C LEU A 98 18.64 -17.16 -4.54
N GLY A 99 19.02 -16.18 -3.73
CA GLY A 99 20.33 -16.14 -3.07
C GLY A 99 21.52 -15.83 -3.98
N HIS A 100 21.27 -15.53 -5.26
CA HIS A 100 22.28 -15.05 -6.22
C HIS A 100 22.20 -13.54 -6.47
N GLY A 101 21.13 -12.89 -6.00
CA GLY A 101 21.05 -11.43 -5.91
C GLY A 101 21.83 -10.88 -4.72
N HIS A 102 21.89 -9.56 -4.63
CA HIS A 102 22.47 -8.83 -3.51
C HIS A 102 21.41 -7.91 -2.86
N PRO A 103 20.28 -8.47 -2.39
CA PRO A 103 19.20 -7.68 -1.79
C PRO A 103 19.64 -6.93 -0.52
N GLU A 104 20.75 -7.33 0.10
CA GLU A 104 21.38 -6.63 1.22
C GLU A 104 21.93 -5.24 0.85
N LEU A 105 22.20 -4.98 -0.44
CA LEU A 105 22.63 -3.67 -0.92
C LEU A 105 21.48 -2.67 -0.92
N ILE A 106 20.24 -3.12 -1.03
CA ILE A 106 19.05 -2.28 -1.02
C ILE A 106 18.79 -1.82 0.43
N PRO A 107 18.96 -0.52 0.75
CA PRO A 107 18.69 -0.03 2.09
C PRO A 107 17.20 -0.18 2.41
N LEU A 108 16.89 -0.70 3.59
CA LEU A 108 15.52 -1.02 4.02
C LEU A 108 14.81 -2.11 3.16
N ALA A 109 15.58 -3.01 2.54
CA ALA A 109 15.06 -4.22 1.87
C ALA A 109 14.12 -5.04 2.76
N PHE A 110 14.33 -5.03 4.07
CA PHE A 110 13.48 -5.76 5.02
C PHE A 110 12.12 -5.08 5.28
N SER A 111 11.92 -3.84 4.86
CA SER A 111 10.71 -3.06 5.21
C SER A 111 9.86 -2.69 4.01
N ASP A 112 10.21 -1.61 3.31
CA ASP A 112 9.43 -0.99 2.23
C ASP A 112 9.99 -1.30 0.84
N PHE A 113 11.24 -1.77 0.75
CA PHE A 113 11.88 -2.20 -0.50
C PHE A 113 11.95 -3.71 -0.69
N ILE A 114 11.23 -4.49 0.12
CA ILE A 114 11.26 -5.95 0.00
C ILE A 114 10.78 -6.44 -1.37
N LEU A 115 9.85 -5.71 -1.99
CA LEU A 115 9.40 -6.00 -3.35
C LEU A 115 10.50 -5.71 -4.40
N GLY A 116 11.40 -4.76 -4.14
CA GLY A 116 12.58 -4.51 -4.98
C GLY A 116 13.57 -5.67 -4.91
N ALA A 117 13.85 -6.16 -3.69
CA ALA A 117 14.65 -7.36 -3.47
C ALA A 117 14.05 -8.62 -4.13
N VAL A 118 12.74 -8.82 -3.99
CA VAL A 118 12.02 -9.91 -4.68
C VAL A 118 12.12 -9.77 -6.20
N GLY A 119 12.03 -8.54 -6.72
CA GLY A 119 12.17 -8.28 -8.14
C GLY A 119 13.59 -8.50 -8.66
N GLU A 120 14.62 -8.35 -7.83
CA GLU A 120 16.00 -8.70 -8.17
C GLU A 120 16.17 -10.22 -8.28
N GLU A 121 15.79 -10.96 -7.24
CA GLU A 121 16.04 -12.41 -7.18
C GLU A 121 15.12 -13.24 -8.06
N LEU A 122 13.83 -12.88 -8.15
CA LEU A 122 12.80 -13.62 -8.87
C LEU A 122 12.33 -12.93 -10.17
N GLY A 123 12.84 -11.74 -10.44
CA GLY A 123 12.53 -10.98 -11.65
C GLY A 123 11.10 -10.49 -11.71
N LEU A 124 10.72 -10.01 -12.90
CA LEU A 124 9.36 -9.58 -13.20
C LEU A 124 8.32 -10.68 -12.95
N ILE A 125 8.65 -11.95 -13.25
CA ILE A 125 7.73 -13.07 -13.04
C ILE A 125 7.42 -13.24 -11.55
N GLY A 126 8.43 -13.28 -10.68
CA GLY A 126 8.22 -13.39 -9.24
C GLY A 126 7.47 -12.20 -8.66
N LEU A 127 7.88 -10.98 -9.03
CA LEU A 127 7.20 -9.77 -8.59
C LEU A 127 5.73 -9.77 -9.02
N SER A 128 5.44 -10.14 -10.27
CA SER A 128 4.06 -10.23 -10.78
C SER A 128 3.25 -11.31 -10.06
N ALA A 129 3.86 -12.45 -9.71
CA ALA A 129 3.20 -13.51 -8.95
C ALA A 129 2.81 -13.02 -7.53
N VAL A 130 3.70 -12.29 -6.85
CA VAL A 130 3.40 -11.69 -5.55
C VAL A 130 2.24 -10.69 -5.65
N LEU A 131 2.30 -9.78 -6.63
CA LEU A 131 1.22 -8.82 -6.87
C LEU A 131 -0.10 -9.50 -7.24
N MET A 132 -0.04 -10.63 -7.96
CA MET A 132 -1.22 -11.43 -8.29
C MET A 132 -1.85 -12.03 -7.03
N VAL A 133 -1.05 -12.55 -6.08
CA VAL A 133 -1.56 -13.07 -4.80
C VAL A 133 -2.27 -11.99 -4.00
N PHE A 134 -1.70 -10.78 -3.90
CA PHE A 134 -2.38 -9.65 -3.27
C PHE A 134 -3.67 -9.27 -3.99
N THR A 135 -3.64 -9.24 -5.32
CA THR A 135 -4.83 -8.95 -6.14
C THR A 135 -5.95 -9.96 -5.88
N LEU A 136 -5.62 -11.26 -5.87
CA LEU A 136 -6.57 -12.33 -5.56
C LEU A 136 -7.14 -12.21 -4.15
N LEU A 137 -6.30 -11.87 -3.16
CA LEU A 137 -6.72 -11.65 -1.79
C LEU A 137 -7.72 -10.48 -1.70
N VAL A 138 -7.42 -9.34 -2.31
CA VAL A 138 -8.32 -8.17 -2.35
C VAL A 138 -9.65 -8.51 -3.06
N ILE A 139 -9.60 -9.19 -4.20
CA ILE A 139 -10.81 -9.63 -4.92
C ILE A 139 -11.67 -10.53 -4.02
N ARG A 140 -11.05 -11.47 -3.29
CA ARG A 140 -11.75 -12.35 -2.35
C ARG A 140 -12.41 -11.55 -1.22
N MET A 141 -11.70 -10.59 -0.63
CA MET A 141 -12.27 -9.70 0.40
C MET A 141 -13.46 -8.91 -0.14
N LEU A 142 -13.34 -8.30 -1.32
CA LEU A 142 -14.44 -7.55 -1.94
C LEU A 142 -15.63 -8.44 -2.30
N THR A 143 -15.37 -9.67 -2.75
CA THR A 143 -16.42 -10.67 -3.00
C THR A 143 -17.16 -11.01 -1.70
N THR A 144 -16.45 -11.26 -0.60
CA THR A 144 -17.03 -11.44 0.73
C THR A 144 -17.87 -10.22 1.16
N ALA A 145 -17.41 -9.00 0.87
CA ALA A 145 -18.17 -7.79 1.17
C ALA A 145 -19.50 -7.75 0.40
N MET A 146 -19.52 -8.18 -0.86
CA MET A 146 -20.75 -8.20 -1.67
C MET A 146 -21.75 -9.27 -1.22
N SER A 147 -21.26 -10.44 -0.78
CA SER A 147 -22.10 -11.55 -0.29
C SER A 147 -22.76 -11.28 1.06
N ASN A 148 -22.25 -10.32 1.84
CA ASN A 148 -22.86 -9.96 3.12
C ASN A 148 -24.22 -9.29 2.94
N ARG A 149 -25.17 -9.55 3.84
CA ARG A 149 -26.47 -8.83 3.86
C ARG A 149 -26.43 -7.56 4.70
N ASP A 150 -25.63 -7.55 5.75
CA ASP A 150 -25.47 -6.40 6.65
C ASP A 150 -24.61 -5.29 6.02
N SER A 151 -25.18 -4.08 5.96
CA SER A 151 -24.52 -2.87 5.45
C SER A 151 -23.22 -2.56 6.20
N PHE A 152 -23.16 -2.79 7.52
CA PHE A 152 -21.93 -2.56 8.28
C PHE A 152 -20.83 -3.55 7.88
N GLY A 153 -21.14 -4.85 7.80
CA GLY A 153 -20.23 -5.86 7.28
C GLY A 153 -19.67 -5.55 5.88
N LYS A 154 -20.51 -5.05 4.96
CA LYS A 154 -20.06 -4.62 3.62
C LYS A 154 -19.03 -3.50 3.69
N LEU A 155 -19.33 -2.45 4.46
CA LEU A 155 -18.47 -1.28 4.62
C LEU A 155 -17.16 -1.61 5.33
N LEU A 156 -17.21 -2.45 6.35
CA LEU A 156 -16.03 -2.89 7.10
C LEU A 156 -15.06 -3.69 6.23
N VAL A 157 -15.55 -4.75 5.56
CA VAL A 157 -14.71 -5.62 4.73
C VAL A 157 -14.18 -4.88 3.51
N SER A 158 -14.99 -4.03 2.88
CA SER A 158 -14.52 -3.20 1.76
C SER A 158 -13.48 -2.16 2.18
N GLY A 159 -13.61 -1.56 3.38
CA GLY A 159 -12.59 -0.69 3.96
C GLY A 159 -11.26 -1.40 4.18
N PHE A 160 -11.29 -2.61 4.74
CA PHE A 160 -10.08 -3.42 4.91
C PHE A 160 -9.44 -3.85 3.58
N ALA A 161 -10.25 -4.23 2.60
CA ALA A 161 -9.77 -4.53 1.25
C ALA A 161 -9.10 -3.31 0.60
N LEU A 162 -9.68 -2.12 0.78
CA LEU A 162 -9.10 -0.85 0.30
C LEU A 162 -7.76 -0.55 0.97
N ILE A 163 -7.63 -0.73 2.29
CA ILE A 163 -6.37 -0.50 3.01
C ILE A 163 -5.26 -1.37 2.41
N LEU A 164 -5.50 -2.68 2.26
CA LEU A 164 -4.51 -3.60 1.69
C LEU A 164 -4.15 -3.26 0.26
N LEU A 165 -5.15 -2.97 -0.58
CA LEU A 165 -4.94 -2.58 -1.98
C LEU A 165 -4.07 -1.32 -2.09
N LEU A 166 -4.44 -0.27 -1.34
CA LEU A 166 -3.74 1.00 -1.36
C LEU A 166 -2.31 0.88 -0.79
N GLN A 167 -2.12 0.07 0.24
CA GLN A 167 -0.79 -0.16 0.82
C GLN A 167 0.14 -0.85 -0.17
N VAL A 168 -0.30 -1.92 -0.84
CA VAL A 168 0.49 -2.59 -1.88
C VAL A 168 0.73 -1.67 -3.07
N PHE A 169 -0.29 -0.94 -3.53
CA PHE A 169 -0.17 -0.01 -4.66
C PHE A 169 0.83 1.12 -4.40
N VAL A 170 0.78 1.75 -3.22
CA VAL A 170 1.67 2.86 -2.88
C VAL A 170 3.11 2.37 -2.70
N VAL A 171 3.33 1.18 -2.11
CA VAL A 171 4.68 0.64 -1.95
C VAL A 171 5.25 0.21 -3.31
N ALA A 172 4.49 -0.53 -4.12
CA ALA A 172 4.91 -0.93 -5.46
C ALA A 172 5.17 0.28 -6.39
N GLY A 173 4.38 1.34 -6.28
CA GLY A 173 4.63 2.59 -6.99
C GLY A 173 5.83 3.38 -6.47
N GLY A 174 6.15 3.24 -5.17
CA GLY A 174 7.32 3.85 -4.54
C GLY A 174 8.63 3.24 -5.03
N ILE A 175 8.75 1.92 -5.00
CA ILE A 175 9.96 1.19 -5.44
C ILE A 175 10.23 1.33 -6.95
N SER A 176 9.18 1.58 -7.75
CA SER A 176 9.30 1.76 -9.20
C SER A 176 9.54 3.22 -9.61
N GLY A 177 9.61 4.15 -8.65
CA GLY A 177 9.78 5.57 -8.92
C GLY A 177 8.55 6.27 -9.53
N LEU A 178 7.37 5.65 -9.53
CA LEU A 178 6.13 6.25 -10.04
C LEU A 178 5.52 7.25 -9.03
N ILE A 179 5.71 6.99 -7.74
CA ILE A 179 5.18 7.79 -6.63
C ILE A 179 6.33 8.07 -5.66
N PRO A 180 6.39 9.26 -5.01
CA PRO A 180 7.42 9.53 -4.01
C PRO A 180 7.36 8.52 -2.88
N MET A 181 8.51 8.10 -2.39
CA MET A 181 8.58 7.04 -1.39
C MET A 181 7.94 7.47 -0.09
N THR A 182 7.00 6.67 0.41
CA THR A 182 6.11 7.06 1.50
C THR A 182 6.54 6.49 2.85
N GLY A 183 7.42 5.47 2.87
CA GLY A 183 7.88 4.78 4.07
C GLY A 183 6.84 3.82 4.65
N LEU A 184 5.99 3.24 3.78
CA LEU A 184 4.96 2.28 4.19
C LEU A 184 5.51 0.86 4.19
N THR A 185 5.10 0.07 5.18
CA THR A 185 5.42 -1.36 5.24
C THR A 185 4.60 -2.13 4.21
N THR A 186 5.20 -3.09 3.51
CA THR A 186 4.43 -4.04 2.69
C THR A 186 3.66 -5.01 3.59
N PRO A 187 2.34 -5.22 3.37
CA PRO A 187 1.56 -6.14 4.17
C PRO A 187 2.16 -7.56 4.13
N PHE A 188 2.17 -8.26 5.27
CA PHE A 188 2.67 -9.64 5.45
C PHE A 188 4.15 -9.91 5.14
N MET A 189 4.86 -9.02 4.45
CA MET A 189 6.24 -9.24 4.00
C MET A 189 7.25 -8.39 4.79
N SER A 190 6.84 -7.23 5.28
CA SER A 190 7.72 -6.26 5.94
C SER A 190 8.09 -6.66 7.37
N ALA A 191 9.32 -6.36 7.81
CA ALA A 191 9.87 -6.57 9.14
C ALA A 191 9.30 -5.62 10.23
N GLY A 192 8.02 -5.25 10.13
CA GLY A 192 7.30 -4.47 11.13
C GLY A 192 6.36 -5.35 11.96
N GLY A 193 6.78 -5.80 13.14
CA GLY A 193 6.00 -6.73 13.98
C GLY A 193 4.57 -6.26 14.27
N SER A 194 4.37 -4.98 14.59
CA SER A 194 3.04 -4.41 14.83
C SER A 194 2.18 -4.34 13.55
N SER A 195 2.79 -4.03 12.41
CA SER A 195 2.09 -4.01 11.11
C SER A 195 1.68 -5.41 10.69
N LEU A 196 2.55 -6.39 10.91
CA LEU A 196 2.28 -7.81 10.62
C LEU A 196 1.12 -8.33 11.49
N MET A 197 1.12 -8.05 12.80
CA MET A 197 -0.01 -8.40 13.66
C MET A 197 -1.31 -7.71 13.23
N ALA A 198 -1.27 -6.41 12.90
CA ALA A 198 -2.44 -5.67 12.45
C ALA A 198 -3.05 -6.29 11.17
N ASN A 199 -2.21 -6.66 10.21
CA ASN A 199 -2.64 -7.31 8.97
C ASN A 199 -3.30 -8.69 9.24
N TYR A 200 -2.77 -9.48 10.17
CA TYR A 200 -3.41 -10.73 10.58
C TYR A 200 -4.76 -10.52 11.28
N ILE A 201 -4.89 -9.48 12.11
CA ILE A 201 -6.17 -9.12 12.74
C ILE A 201 -7.20 -8.75 11.67
N ILE A 202 -6.80 -7.96 10.66
CA ILE A 202 -7.66 -7.60 9.54
C ILE A 202 -8.19 -8.86 8.83
N VAL A 203 -7.30 -9.80 8.50
CA VAL A 203 -7.70 -11.06 7.86
C VAL A 203 -8.64 -11.86 8.76
N GLY A 204 -8.34 -11.97 10.06
CA GLY A 204 -9.19 -12.67 11.02
C GLY A 204 -10.60 -12.08 11.12
N LEU A 205 -10.72 -10.75 11.11
CA LEU A 205 -12.01 -10.05 11.09
C LEU A 205 -12.77 -10.32 9.79
N VAL A 206 -12.11 -10.26 8.63
CA VAL A 206 -12.74 -10.55 7.35
C VAL A 206 -13.23 -12.00 7.29
N LEU A 207 -12.44 -12.96 7.79
CA LEU A 207 -12.85 -14.36 7.88
C LEU A 207 -14.07 -14.54 8.80
N ARG A 208 -14.12 -13.84 9.95
CA ARG A 208 -15.27 -13.89 10.84
C ARG A 208 -16.54 -13.37 10.18
N VAL A 209 -16.44 -12.26 9.47
CA VAL A 209 -17.57 -11.69 8.70
C VAL A 209 -17.98 -12.62 7.57
N SER A 210 -17.02 -13.24 6.87
CA SER A 210 -17.29 -14.24 5.83
C SER A 210 -18.04 -15.46 6.37
N HIS A 211 -17.64 -15.97 7.53
CA HIS A 211 -18.30 -17.12 8.15
C HIS A 211 -19.75 -16.78 8.56
N HIS A 212 -19.95 -15.60 9.14
CA HIS A 212 -21.29 -15.14 9.51
C HIS A 212 -22.21 -15.01 8.29
N ALA A 213 -21.70 -14.49 7.16
CA ALA A 213 -22.45 -14.42 5.91
C ALA A 213 -22.90 -15.81 5.41
N ALA A 214 -22.00 -16.79 5.44
CA ALA A 214 -22.28 -18.16 4.99
C ALA A 214 -23.33 -18.86 5.87
N THR A 215 -23.29 -18.66 7.20
CA THR A 215 -24.28 -19.27 8.10
C THR A 215 -25.70 -18.75 7.91
N LEU A 216 -25.88 -17.56 7.32
CA LEU A 216 -27.21 -17.01 7.04
C LEU A 216 -27.82 -17.53 5.74
N GLU A 217 -27.04 -18.23 4.91
CA GLU A 217 -27.51 -18.85 3.66
C GLU A 217 -28.00 -20.30 3.84
N ASP A 218 -27.73 -20.95 4.98
CA ASP A 218 -28.16 -22.33 5.23
C ASP A 218 -29.65 -22.39 5.67
N PRO A 219 -30.57 -22.95 4.85
CA PRO A 219 -32.00 -23.00 5.18
C PRO A 219 -32.34 -23.99 6.29
N THR A 220 -31.37 -24.72 6.86
CA THR A 220 -31.60 -25.73 7.90
C THR A 220 -31.43 -25.23 9.35
N THR A 221 -31.08 -23.96 9.55
CA THR A 221 -30.80 -23.38 10.89
C THR A 221 -31.87 -22.43 11.45
N VAL A 222 -33.16 -22.68 11.18
CA VAL A 222 -34.30 -21.99 11.84
C VAL A 222 -35.28 -22.98 12.44
#